data_AF-A0A5Y8YEK7-F1
#
_entry.id   AF-A0A5Y8YEK7-F1
#
_cell.length_a   1.000
_cell.length_b   1.000
_cell.length_c   1.000
_cell.angle_alpha   90.00
_cell.angle_beta   90.00
_cell.angle_gamma   90.00
#
_symmetry.space_group_name_H-M   'P 1'
#
loop_
_entity.id
_entity.type
_entity.pdbx_description
1 polymer ?
#
loop_
_entity_poly.entity_id
_entity_poly.type
_entity_poly.pdbx_seq_one_letter_code
_entity_poly.pdbx_strand_id
1 'polypeptide(L)'
;MKKPFYKLKRFYIPCGVLVVLIIFISLTYHFLQRPLELIFWDRYYYEKEKQIVDSIFDLSTDSKEEFKKVFKEQNLNEELKTNQKELLNYMHHFKRDFKFMQILGLDNAYLIALKNKDVLFGLQMQNNLNYFYLASNSTDLEEINNYLNIVDNFLVFMSEIEKLPPKYNLGKIMFEINFMTYNILFFGFTLDTNFMCSIPQKEQLLENMINSYEKMDLFHDVDLKFQDEELYEAIYGAKKPNHLINFAKGRLNACGR
;
A
#
# COMPACT_ATOMS: atom_id res chain seq x y z
N MET A 1 -30.02 23.73 -60.31
CA MET A 1 -30.56 22.98 -59.14
C MET A 1 -29.59 23.10 -57.96
N LYS A 2 -29.90 23.94 -56.96
CA LYS A 2 -29.10 24.04 -55.72
C LYS A 2 -29.61 22.95 -54.75
N LYS A 3 -28.87 21.85 -54.58
CA LYS A 3 -29.17 20.84 -53.55
C LYS A 3 -29.10 21.48 -52.16
N PRO A 4 -29.98 21.12 -51.20
CA PRO A 4 -30.10 21.84 -49.95
C PRO A 4 -28.98 21.41 -48.99
N PHE A 5 -27.81 22.07 -49.07
CA PHE A 5 -26.71 21.94 -48.10
C PHE A 5 -27.15 22.18 -46.64
N TYR A 6 -28.25 22.90 -46.44
CA TYR A 6 -28.86 23.15 -45.13
C TYR A 6 -29.37 21.87 -44.43
N LYS A 7 -29.83 20.85 -45.18
CA LYS A 7 -30.38 19.61 -44.57
C LYS A 7 -29.28 18.68 -44.05
N LEU A 8 -28.08 18.68 -44.65
CA LEU A 8 -26.94 17.88 -44.16
C LEU A 8 -26.42 18.42 -42.81
N LYS A 9 -26.23 19.74 -42.67
CA LYS A 9 -25.71 20.37 -41.44
C LYS A 9 -26.51 20.01 -40.18
N ARG A 10 -27.83 19.81 -40.30
CA ARG A 10 -28.73 19.49 -39.19
C ARG A 10 -28.58 18.06 -38.65
N PHE A 11 -27.97 17.15 -39.42
CA PHE A 11 -27.68 15.76 -39.01
C PHE A 11 -26.25 15.58 -38.46
N TYR A 12 -25.26 16.35 -38.96
CA TYR A 12 -23.88 16.28 -38.45
C TYR A 12 -23.73 16.85 -37.03
N ILE A 13 -24.51 17.87 -36.66
CA ILE A 13 -24.47 18.45 -35.31
C ILE A 13 -24.92 17.43 -34.24
N PRO A 14 -26.08 16.76 -34.34
CA PRO A 14 -26.47 15.75 -33.36
C PRO A 14 -25.59 14.50 -33.39
N CYS A 15 -25.08 14.06 -34.56
CA CYS A 15 -24.14 12.93 -34.62
C CYS A 15 -22.79 13.28 -33.98
N GLY A 16 -22.25 14.48 -34.22
CA GLY A 16 -21.00 14.94 -33.62
C GLY A 16 -21.11 15.06 -32.10
N VAL A 17 -22.22 15.62 -31.59
CA VAL A 17 -22.49 15.69 -30.15
C VAL A 17 -22.58 14.29 -29.54
N LEU A 18 -23.25 13.35 -30.20
CA LEU A 18 -23.42 11.99 -29.72
C LEU A 18 -22.07 11.23 -29.67
N VAL A 19 -21.22 11.40 -30.68
CA VAL A 19 -19.86 10.84 -30.69
C VAL A 19 -18.99 11.44 -29.59
N VAL A 20 -19.03 12.77 -29.40
CA VAL A 20 -18.31 13.44 -28.30
C VAL A 20 -18.78 12.93 -26.94
N LEU A 21 -20.08 12.69 -26.79
CA LEU A 21 -20.67 12.20 -25.54
C LEU A 21 -20.27 10.74 -25.25
N ILE A 22 -20.22 9.87 -26.27
CA ILE A 22 -19.69 8.49 -26.14
C ILE A 22 -18.21 8.52 -25.74
N ILE A 23 -17.40 9.34 -26.41
CA ILE A 23 -15.98 9.50 -26.08
C ILE A 23 -15.81 9.99 -24.64
N PHE A 24 -16.61 10.96 -24.22
CA PHE A 24 -16.57 11.50 -22.86
C PHE A 24 -16.96 10.45 -21.83
N ILE A 25 -18.03 9.68 -22.04
CA ILE A 25 -18.45 8.58 -21.15
C ILE A 25 -17.38 7.50 -21.10
N SER A 26 -16.80 7.13 -22.24
CA SER A 26 -15.75 6.11 -22.30
C SER A 26 -14.48 6.54 -21.56
N LEU A 27 -14.03 7.79 -21.74
CA LEU A 27 -12.90 8.35 -21.00
C LEU A 27 -13.22 8.45 -19.51
N THR A 28 -14.42 8.89 -19.16
CA THR A 28 -14.89 8.99 -17.77
C THR A 28 -14.91 7.63 -17.11
N TYR A 29 -15.44 6.61 -17.76
CA TYR A 29 -15.41 5.23 -17.28
C TYR A 29 -13.97 4.74 -17.11
N HIS A 30 -13.14 4.87 -18.14
CA HIS A 30 -11.76 4.39 -18.10
C HIS A 30 -10.90 5.07 -17.01
N PHE A 31 -11.09 6.37 -16.77
CA PHE A 31 -10.29 7.13 -15.81
C PHE A 31 -10.86 7.12 -14.39
N LEU A 32 -12.19 7.07 -14.23
CA LEU A 32 -12.82 7.13 -12.92
C LEU A 32 -13.12 5.75 -12.33
N GLN A 33 -13.30 4.71 -13.15
CA GLN A 33 -13.68 3.38 -12.66
C GLN A 33 -12.73 2.93 -11.57
N ARG A 34 -11.42 2.94 -11.82
CA ARG A 34 -10.42 2.44 -10.88
C ARG A 34 -10.38 3.20 -9.55
N PRO A 35 -10.19 4.53 -9.51
CA PRO A 35 -10.17 5.22 -8.22
C PRO A 35 -11.51 5.16 -7.48
N LEU A 36 -12.64 5.11 -8.20
CA LEU A 36 -13.95 4.94 -7.56
C LEU A 36 -14.19 3.53 -7.04
N GLU A 37 -13.71 2.51 -7.75
CA GLU A 37 -13.75 1.11 -7.33
C GLU A 37 -12.96 0.93 -6.03
N LEU A 38 -11.80 1.59 -5.90
CA LEU A 38 -11.03 1.57 -4.65
C LEU A 38 -11.79 2.20 -3.48
N ILE A 39 -12.41 3.37 -3.69
CA ILE A 39 -13.23 4.04 -2.66
C ILE A 39 -14.44 3.17 -2.28
N PHE A 40 -15.07 2.54 -3.26
CA PHE A 40 -16.20 1.64 -3.02
C PHE A 40 -15.74 0.41 -2.23
N TRP A 41 -14.62 -0.19 -2.62
CA TRP A 41 -14.03 -1.31 -1.92
C TRP A 41 -13.76 -0.99 -0.44
N ASP A 42 -13.13 0.16 -0.19
CA ASP A 42 -12.82 0.63 1.17
C ASP A 42 -14.07 0.77 2.03
N ARG A 43 -15.13 1.36 1.47
CA ARG A 43 -16.38 1.59 2.20
C ARG A 43 -17.13 0.31 2.56
N TYR A 44 -17.10 -0.71 1.70
CA TYR A 44 -17.99 -1.86 1.82
C TYR A 44 -17.31 -3.17 2.21
N TYR A 45 -16.02 -3.32 1.96
CA TYR A 45 -15.32 -4.60 2.11
C TYR A 45 -14.12 -4.55 3.05
N TYR A 46 -13.42 -3.42 3.14
CA TYR A 46 -12.16 -3.32 3.90
C TYR A 46 -12.26 -3.86 5.33
N GLU A 47 -13.24 -3.42 6.13
CA GLU A 47 -13.37 -3.86 7.53
C GLU A 47 -13.53 -5.38 7.66
N LYS A 48 -14.32 -5.98 6.77
CA LYS A 48 -14.55 -7.43 6.77
C LYS A 48 -13.28 -8.19 6.35
N GLU A 49 -12.61 -7.73 5.29
CA GLU A 49 -11.37 -8.33 4.82
C GLU A 49 -10.27 -8.22 5.87
N LYS A 50 -10.16 -7.05 6.53
CA LYS A 50 -9.21 -6.83 7.62
C LYS A 50 -9.44 -7.79 8.78
N GLN A 51 -10.68 -7.95 9.23
CA GLN A 51 -11.02 -8.90 10.31
C GLN A 51 -10.62 -10.34 9.98
N ILE A 52 -10.81 -10.76 8.72
CA ILE A 52 -10.40 -12.10 8.26
C ILE A 52 -8.89 -12.25 8.33
N VAL A 53 -8.15 -11.28 7.79
CA VAL A 53 -6.68 -11.33 7.76
C VAL A 53 -6.10 -11.27 9.17
N ASP A 54 -6.67 -10.45 10.06
CA ASP A 54 -6.28 -10.39 11.48
C ASP A 54 -6.55 -11.73 12.18
N SER A 55 -7.71 -12.35 11.95
CA SER A 55 -8.03 -13.68 12.52
C SER A 55 -7.06 -14.77 12.05
N ILE A 56 -6.61 -14.71 10.79
CA ILE A 56 -5.59 -15.62 10.25
C ILE A 56 -4.23 -15.36 10.90
N PHE A 57 -3.90 -14.09 11.17
CA PHE A 57 -2.68 -13.73 11.88
C PHE A 57 -2.69 -14.28 13.32
N ASP A 58 -3.81 -14.15 14.03
CA ASP A 58 -3.98 -14.71 15.38
C ASP A 58 -3.78 -16.24 15.38
N LEU A 59 -4.32 -16.94 14.38
CA LEU A 59 -4.07 -18.39 14.21
C LEU A 59 -2.59 -18.74 14.07
N SER A 60 -1.80 -17.88 13.42
CA SER A 60 -0.36 -18.11 13.26
C SER A 60 0.39 -18.10 14.60
N THR A 61 -0.16 -17.42 15.61
CA THR A 61 0.37 -17.34 16.97
C THR A 61 -0.21 -18.44 17.86
N ASP A 62 -1.52 -18.69 17.76
CA ASP A 62 -2.26 -19.56 18.68
C ASP A 62 -2.24 -21.04 18.27
N SER A 63 -2.25 -21.33 16.96
CA SER A 63 -2.43 -22.68 16.42
C SER A 63 -1.71 -22.87 15.08
N LYS A 64 -0.39 -23.12 15.14
CA LYS A 64 0.47 -23.29 13.94
C LYS A 64 -0.05 -24.33 12.93
N GLU A 65 -0.65 -25.44 13.37
CA GLU A 65 -1.17 -26.47 12.47
C GLU A 65 -2.48 -26.05 11.78
N GLU A 66 -3.37 -25.38 12.51
CA GLU A 66 -4.60 -24.83 11.92
C GLU A 66 -4.30 -23.70 10.94
N PHE A 67 -3.37 -22.82 11.29
CA PHE A 67 -2.86 -21.79 10.39
C PHE A 67 -2.34 -22.38 9.07
N LYS A 68 -1.49 -23.42 9.11
CA LYS A 68 -1.00 -24.09 7.90
C LYS A 68 -2.13 -24.66 7.04
N LYS A 69 -3.15 -25.25 7.69
CA LYS A 69 -4.30 -25.83 7.01
C LYS A 69 -5.10 -24.73 6.30
N VAL A 70 -5.48 -23.67 7.03
CA VAL A 70 -6.22 -22.52 6.49
C VAL A 70 -5.45 -21.87 5.34
N PHE A 71 -4.15 -21.65 5.52
CA PHE A 71 -3.29 -21.05 4.50
C PHE A 71 -3.33 -21.80 3.17
N LYS A 72 -3.23 -23.13 3.22
CA LYS A 72 -3.28 -23.99 2.03
C LYS A 72 -4.69 -24.10 1.45
N GLU A 73 -5.69 -24.34 2.28
CA GLU A 73 -7.08 -24.54 1.84
C GLU A 73 -7.68 -23.30 1.19
N GLN A 74 -7.36 -22.11 1.72
CA GLN A 74 -7.82 -20.83 1.18
C GLN A 74 -6.88 -20.26 0.11
N ASN A 75 -5.76 -20.90 -0.17
CA ASN A 75 -4.76 -20.48 -1.15
C ASN A 75 -4.29 -19.02 -0.97
N LEU A 76 -3.96 -18.65 0.27
CA LEU A 76 -3.68 -17.27 0.67
C LEU A 76 -2.48 -16.64 -0.07
N ASN A 77 -1.54 -17.45 -0.56
CA ASN A 77 -0.42 -16.98 -1.39
C ASN A 77 -0.90 -16.45 -2.75
N GLU A 78 -1.86 -17.11 -3.40
CA GLU A 78 -2.40 -16.66 -4.69
C GLU A 78 -3.29 -15.43 -4.53
N GLU A 79 -4.04 -15.36 -3.43
CA GLU A 79 -4.79 -14.16 -3.04
C GLU A 79 -3.86 -12.97 -2.86
N LEU A 80 -2.75 -13.15 -2.13
CA LEU A 80 -1.71 -12.13 -1.96
C LEU A 80 -1.15 -11.66 -3.31
N LYS A 81 -0.82 -12.56 -4.24
CA LYS A 81 -0.30 -12.21 -5.57
C LYS A 81 -1.31 -11.40 -6.38
N THR A 82 -2.61 -11.67 -6.21
CA THR A 82 -3.68 -10.89 -6.86
C THR A 82 -3.76 -9.49 -6.26
N ASN A 83 -3.80 -9.39 -4.93
CA ASN A 83 -3.85 -8.10 -4.22
C ASN A 83 -2.59 -7.26 -4.45
N GLN A 84 -1.42 -7.89 -4.58
CA GLN A 84 -0.17 -7.24 -4.98
C GLN A 84 -0.32 -6.53 -6.32
N LYS A 85 -0.81 -7.23 -7.35
CA LYS A 85 -1.00 -6.67 -8.70
C LYS A 85 -1.98 -5.49 -8.67
N GLU A 86 -3.06 -5.61 -7.91
CA GLU A 86 -4.04 -4.52 -7.76
C GLU A 86 -3.42 -3.30 -7.09
N LEU A 87 -2.73 -3.47 -5.96
CA LEU A 87 -2.10 -2.38 -5.23
C LEU A 87 -1.05 -1.66 -6.07
N LEU A 88 -0.17 -2.41 -6.73
CA LEU A 88 0.84 -1.84 -7.63
C LEU A 88 0.18 -1.09 -8.81
N ASN A 89 -0.96 -1.57 -9.31
CA ASN A 89 -1.71 -0.88 -10.35
C ASN A 89 -2.31 0.45 -9.87
N TYR A 90 -2.75 0.55 -8.61
CA TYR A 90 -3.16 1.82 -8.00
C TYR A 90 -1.96 2.77 -7.82
N MET A 91 -0.84 2.29 -7.28
CA MET A 91 0.38 3.09 -7.09
C MET A 91 0.92 3.63 -8.41
N HIS A 92 0.99 2.79 -9.44
CA HIS A 92 1.49 3.18 -10.76
C HIS A 92 0.67 4.34 -11.37
N HIS A 93 -0.63 4.39 -11.09
CA HIS A 93 -1.53 5.39 -11.66
C HIS A 93 -1.93 6.49 -10.67
N PHE A 94 -1.36 6.46 -9.47
CA PHE A 94 -1.70 7.33 -8.35
C PHE A 94 -1.79 8.80 -8.75
N LYS A 95 -0.74 9.34 -9.38
CA LYS A 95 -0.68 10.77 -9.74
C LYS A 95 -1.87 11.22 -10.60
N ARG A 96 -2.26 10.39 -11.56
CA ARG A 96 -3.39 10.67 -12.46
C ARG A 96 -4.70 10.56 -11.69
N ASP A 97 -4.88 9.43 -11.01
CA ASP A 97 -6.12 9.08 -10.35
C ASP A 97 -6.43 10.06 -9.20
N PHE A 98 -5.41 10.39 -8.40
CA PHE A 98 -5.48 11.41 -7.36
C PHE A 98 -5.88 12.78 -7.91
N LYS A 99 -5.29 13.22 -9.03
CA LYS A 99 -5.67 14.50 -9.67
C LYS A 99 -7.14 14.52 -10.08
N PHE A 100 -7.68 13.42 -10.61
CA PHE A 100 -9.10 13.33 -10.91
C PHE A 100 -9.96 13.37 -9.64
N MET A 101 -9.56 12.65 -8.60
CA MET A 101 -10.27 12.67 -7.32
C MET A 101 -10.27 14.06 -6.68
N GLN A 102 -9.17 14.83 -6.81
CA GLN A 102 -9.13 16.23 -6.38
C GLN A 102 -10.13 17.11 -7.13
N ILE A 103 -10.28 16.93 -8.44
CA ILE A 103 -11.28 17.68 -9.24
C ILE A 103 -12.70 17.37 -8.77
N LEU A 104 -12.94 16.14 -8.33
CA LEU A 104 -14.25 15.68 -7.84
C LEU A 104 -14.47 15.93 -6.33
N GLY A 105 -13.46 16.40 -5.60
CA GLY A 105 -13.51 16.56 -4.14
C GLY A 105 -13.54 15.23 -3.36
N LEU A 106 -13.03 14.15 -3.97
CA LEU A 106 -12.97 12.79 -3.41
C LEU A 106 -11.53 12.37 -3.05
N ASP A 107 -10.58 13.29 -3.10
CA ASP A 107 -9.15 13.05 -2.88
C ASP A 107 -8.82 12.47 -1.51
N ASN A 108 -9.45 12.95 -0.44
CA ASN A 108 -9.25 12.39 0.89
C ASN A 108 -9.80 10.95 0.99
N ALA A 109 -10.99 10.68 0.43
CA ALA A 109 -11.56 9.33 0.41
C ALA A 109 -10.68 8.37 -0.38
N TYR A 110 -10.13 8.82 -1.51
CA TYR A 110 -9.20 8.03 -2.31
C TYR A 110 -7.88 7.73 -1.56
N LEU A 111 -7.31 8.72 -0.86
CA LEU A 111 -6.09 8.50 -0.07
C LEU A 111 -6.32 7.52 1.08
N ILE A 112 -7.46 7.63 1.79
CA ILE A 112 -7.83 6.69 2.86
C ILE A 112 -7.98 5.28 2.30
N ALA A 113 -8.71 5.14 1.19
CA ALA A 113 -8.95 3.85 0.55
C ALA A 113 -7.64 3.20 0.05
N LEU A 114 -6.73 3.98 -0.55
CA LEU A 114 -5.43 3.49 -0.97
C LEU A 114 -4.56 3.08 0.21
N LYS A 115 -4.57 3.87 1.30
CA LYS A 115 -3.88 3.52 2.54
C LYS A 115 -4.42 2.22 3.13
N ASN A 116 -5.74 2.05 3.16
CA ASN A 116 -6.37 0.85 3.73
C ASN A 116 -6.11 -0.39 2.86
N LYS A 117 -6.09 -0.25 1.53
CA LYS A 117 -5.67 -1.33 0.62
C LYS A 117 -4.21 -1.72 0.84
N ASP A 118 -3.33 -0.73 1.07
CA ASP A 118 -1.95 -0.94 1.45
C ASP A 118 -1.81 -1.67 2.81
N VAL A 119 -2.51 -1.20 3.87
CA VAL A 119 -2.52 -1.88 5.18
C VAL A 119 -2.93 -3.34 5.06
N LEU A 120 -4.02 -3.62 4.33
CA LEU A 120 -4.51 -4.98 4.16
C LEU A 120 -3.46 -5.86 3.47
N PHE A 121 -2.84 -5.34 2.41
CA PHE A 121 -1.78 -6.04 1.70
C PHE A 121 -0.58 -6.35 2.60
N GLY A 122 -0.18 -5.40 3.46
CA GLY A 122 0.89 -5.60 4.44
C GLY A 122 0.60 -6.74 5.43
N LEU A 123 -0.63 -6.83 5.92
CA LEU A 123 -1.06 -7.91 6.82
C LEU A 123 -1.09 -9.26 6.11
N GLN A 124 -1.56 -9.31 4.87
CA GLN A 124 -1.54 -10.54 4.05
C GLN A 124 -0.10 -10.98 3.78
N MET A 125 0.80 -10.05 3.47
CA MET A 125 2.22 -10.31 3.28
C MET A 125 2.85 -10.87 4.56
N GLN A 126 2.51 -10.29 5.71
CA GLN A 126 2.96 -10.79 7.01
C GLN A 126 2.51 -12.24 7.25
N ASN A 127 1.25 -12.58 6.95
CA ASN A 127 0.77 -13.96 7.03
C ASN A 127 1.52 -14.91 6.08
N ASN A 128 1.83 -14.47 4.86
CA ASN A 128 2.65 -15.24 3.92
C ASN A 128 4.06 -15.50 4.47
N LEU A 129 4.72 -14.48 5.03
CA LEU A 129 6.01 -14.63 5.68
C LEU A 129 5.92 -15.54 6.92
N ASN A 130 4.90 -15.41 7.77
CA ASN A 130 4.64 -16.32 8.89
C ASN A 130 4.57 -17.78 8.41
N TYR A 131 3.87 -18.04 7.31
CA TYR A 131 3.72 -19.38 6.77
C TYR A 131 5.06 -19.96 6.30
N PHE A 132 5.81 -19.26 5.46
CA PHE A 132 7.07 -19.77 4.92
C PHE A 132 8.17 -19.87 5.99
N TYR A 133 8.29 -18.86 6.85
CA TYR A 133 9.43 -18.74 7.75
C TYR A 133 9.21 -19.34 9.14
N LEU A 134 7.99 -19.25 9.68
CA LEU A 134 7.70 -19.73 11.03
C LEU A 134 6.98 -21.06 11.01
N ALA A 135 6.05 -21.27 10.07
CA ALA A 135 5.19 -22.45 10.09
C ALA A 135 5.80 -23.65 9.33
N SER A 136 6.23 -23.45 8.09
CA SER A 136 6.59 -24.53 7.16
C SER A 136 8.07 -24.95 7.19
N ASN A 137 8.92 -24.27 7.97
CA ASN A 137 10.38 -24.49 8.04
C ASN A 137 11.06 -24.46 6.65
N SER A 138 10.47 -23.76 5.67
CA SER A 138 11.01 -23.61 4.32
C SER A 138 11.31 -22.14 4.05
N THR A 139 12.58 -21.75 4.11
CA THR A 139 13.04 -20.45 3.65
C THR A 139 12.89 -20.39 2.13
N ASP A 140 11.76 -19.89 1.65
CA ASP A 140 11.50 -19.71 0.22
C ASP A 140 12.13 -18.39 -0.27
N LEU A 141 13.24 -18.53 -0.98
CA LEU A 141 14.00 -17.42 -1.57
C LEU A 141 13.17 -16.64 -2.59
N GLU A 142 12.25 -17.28 -3.32
CA GLU A 142 11.40 -16.61 -4.30
C GLU A 142 10.46 -15.63 -3.60
N GLU A 143 9.87 -16.05 -2.47
CA GLU A 143 8.96 -15.22 -1.68
C GLU A 143 9.68 -14.03 -1.04
N ILE A 144 10.94 -14.19 -0.60
CA ILE A 144 11.74 -13.05 -0.10
C ILE A 144 12.10 -12.09 -1.22
N ASN A 145 12.53 -12.59 -2.38
CA ASN A 145 12.84 -11.72 -3.50
C ASN A 145 11.59 -10.96 -3.98
N ASN A 146 10.41 -11.60 -3.96
CA ASN A 146 9.15 -10.94 -4.24
C ASN A 146 8.86 -9.83 -3.21
N TYR A 147 9.01 -10.12 -1.92
CA TYR A 147 8.87 -9.14 -0.85
C TYR A 147 9.82 -7.93 -1.04
N LEU A 148 11.11 -8.18 -1.32
CA LEU A 148 12.09 -7.11 -1.52
C LEU A 148 11.75 -6.23 -2.74
N ASN A 149 11.33 -6.85 -3.85
CA ASN A 149 10.90 -6.13 -5.04
C ASN A 149 9.65 -5.25 -4.76
N ILE A 150 8.75 -5.70 -3.89
CA ILE A 150 7.62 -4.87 -3.46
C ILE A 150 8.12 -3.66 -2.68
N VAL A 151 9.04 -3.82 -1.72
CA VAL A 151 9.60 -2.70 -0.96
C VAL A 151 10.23 -1.66 -1.88
N ASP A 152 10.95 -2.08 -2.93
CA ASP A 152 11.51 -1.17 -3.93
C ASP A 152 10.42 -0.38 -4.70
N ASN A 153 9.32 -1.02 -5.07
CA ASN A 153 8.19 -0.33 -5.72
C ASN A 153 7.53 0.69 -4.78
N PHE A 154 7.40 0.35 -3.50
CA PHE A 154 6.88 1.26 -2.48
C PHE A 154 7.78 2.46 -2.29
N LEU A 155 9.11 2.29 -2.27
CA LEU A 155 10.06 3.40 -2.15
C LEU A 155 9.83 4.45 -3.25
N VAL A 156 9.62 4.01 -4.49
CA VAL A 156 9.29 4.91 -5.61
C VAL A 156 7.96 5.61 -5.38
N PHE A 157 6.93 4.87 -4.94
CA PHE A 157 5.61 5.43 -4.65
C PHE A 157 5.63 6.47 -3.52
N MET A 158 6.41 6.25 -2.47
CA MET A 158 6.55 7.19 -1.35
C MET A 158 7.07 8.56 -1.80
N SER A 159 7.91 8.61 -2.84
CA SER A 159 8.35 9.88 -3.43
C SER A 159 7.20 10.69 -4.06
N GLU A 160 6.14 10.04 -4.53
CA GLU A 160 4.94 10.72 -5.04
C GLU A 160 4.03 11.18 -3.89
N ILE A 161 3.95 10.42 -2.79
CA ILE A 161 3.22 10.81 -1.57
C ILE A 161 3.85 12.06 -0.92
N GLU A 162 5.18 12.12 -0.87
CA GLU A 162 5.91 13.25 -0.29
C GLU A 162 5.59 14.59 -0.99
N LYS A 163 5.38 14.56 -2.32
CA LYS A 163 5.05 15.72 -3.15
C LYS A 163 3.65 16.29 -2.90
N LEU A 164 2.80 15.58 -2.14
CA LEU A 164 1.46 16.08 -1.82
C LEU A 164 1.53 17.39 -1.00
N PRO A 165 0.57 18.31 -1.15
CA PRO A 165 0.51 19.52 -0.34
C PRO A 165 0.39 19.25 1.18
N PRO A 166 0.78 20.20 2.05
CA PRO A 166 0.75 20.03 3.51
C PRO A 166 -0.61 19.62 4.09
N LYS A 167 -1.72 20.00 3.45
CA LYS A 167 -3.08 19.60 3.89
C LYS A 167 -3.32 18.08 3.92
N TYR A 168 -2.40 17.28 3.39
CA TYR A 168 -2.45 15.81 3.42
C TYR A 168 -1.40 15.18 4.35
N ASN A 169 -0.72 15.96 5.20
CA ASN A 169 0.37 15.47 6.05
C ASN A 169 -0.02 14.26 6.91
N LEU A 170 -1.24 14.22 7.45
CA LEU A 170 -1.77 13.05 8.16
C LEU A 170 -1.70 11.77 7.30
N GLY A 171 -2.17 11.86 6.06
CA GLY A 171 -2.13 10.73 5.12
C GLY A 171 -0.68 10.34 4.79
N LYS A 172 0.22 11.31 4.62
CA LYS A 172 1.65 11.03 4.39
C LYS A 172 2.27 10.26 5.56
N ILE A 173 2.00 10.69 6.80
CA ILE A 173 2.49 10.01 8.01
C ILE A 173 1.99 8.56 8.02
N MET A 174 0.72 8.31 7.70
CA MET A 174 0.18 6.95 7.64
C MET A 174 0.88 6.06 6.61
N PHE A 175 1.17 6.58 5.41
CA PHE A 175 1.94 5.84 4.41
C PHE A 175 3.38 5.58 4.85
N GLU A 176 4.04 6.53 5.52
CA GLU A 176 5.39 6.34 6.07
C GLU A 176 5.42 5.28 7.19
N ILE A 177 4.39 5.22 8.03
CA ILE A 177 4.25 4.17 9.06
C ILE A 177 4.14 2.80 8.40
N ASN A 178 3.28 2.67 7.38
CA ASN A 178 3.14 1.40 6.66
C ASN A 178 4.45 1.01 5.97
N PHE A 179 5.12 1.97 5.31
CA PHE A 179 6.40 1.71 4.65
C PHE A 179 7.49 1.28 5.65
N MET A 180 7.60 1.95 6.79
CA MET A 180 8.47 1.52 7.89
C MET A 180 8.09 0.11 8.36
N THR A 181 6.79 -0.21 8.44
CA THR A 181 6.28 -1.52 8.85
C THR A 181 6.73 -2.62 7.88
N TYR A 182 6.64 -2.39 6.56
CA TYR A 182 7.19 -3.33 5.59
C TYR A 182 8.66 -3.61 5.90
N ASN A 183 9.51 -2.58 5.96
CA ASN A 183 10.95 -2.75 6.16
C ASN A 183 11.30 -3.47 7.48
N ILE A 184 10.56 -3.26 8.58
CA ILE A 184 10.82 -3.99 9.84
C ILE A 184 10.43 -5.47 9.77
N LEU A 185 9.40 -5.84 9.00
CA LEU A 185 9.00 -7.25 8.85
C LEU A 185 10.18 -8.11 8.35
N PHE A 186 11.02 -7.59 7.45
CA PHE A 186 12.23 -8.28 7.01
C PHE A 186 13.13 -8.70 8.18
N PHE A 187 13.42 -7.77 9.09
CA PHE A 187 14.29 -8.02 10.25
C PHE A 187 13.63 -8.91 11.30
N GLY A 188 12.29 -8.89 11.39
CA GLY A 188 11.51 -9.76 12.25
C GLY A 188 11.46 -11.22 11.78
N PHE A 189 11.38 -11.46 10.47
CA PHE A 189 11.20 -12.81 9.90
C PHE A 189 12.48 -13.53 9.52
N THR A 190 13.55 -12.80 9.21
CA THR A 190 14.86 -13.40 8.92
C THR A 190 15.57 -13.80 10.21
N LEU A 191 15.03 -14.79 10.94
CA LEU A 191 15.60 -15.27 12.20
C LEU A 191 17.03 -15.83 12.01
N ASP A 192 17.29 -16.47 10.87
CA ASP A 192 18.62 -16.92 10.47
C ASP A 192 19.50 -15.71 10.08
N THR A 193 20.58 -15.54 10.86
CA THR A 193 21.54 -14.46 10.67
C THR A 193 22.29 -14.61 9.35
N ASN A 194 22.78 -15.81 9.00
CA ASN A 194 23.52 -16.01 7.75
C ASN A 194 22.66 -15.68 6.54
N PHE A 195 21.39 -16.09 6.58
CA PHE A 195 20.43 -15.76 5.54
C PHE A 195 20.24 -14.25 5.40
N MET A 196 19.91 -13.55 6.49
CA MET A 196 19.75 -12.10 6.49
C MET A 196 20.99 -11.39 5.92
N CYS A 197 22.18 -11.83 6.32
CA CYS A 197 23.44 -11.22 5.89
C CYS A 197 23.75 -11.46 4.42
N SER A 198 23.19 -12.51 3.81
CA SER A 198 23.29 -12.77 2.38
C SER A 198 22.45 -11.83 1.51
N ILE A 199 21.47 -11.12 2.11
CA ILE A 199 20.60 -10.19 1.38
C ILE A 199 21.34 -8.89 1.07
N PRO A 200 21.51 -8.52 -0.22
CA PRO A 200 22.28 -7.32 -0.58
C PRO A 200 21.61 -6.01 -0.15
N GLN A 201 20.28 -5.97 -0.05
CA GLN A 201 19.51 -4.76 0.24
C GLN A 201 19.32 -4.48 1.75
N LYS A 202 19.85 -5.33 2.64
CA LYS A 202 19.60 -5.25 4.09
C LYS A 202 19.95 -3.90 4.72
N GLU A 203 21.02 -3.24 4.26
CA GLU A 203 21.39 -1.89 4.70
C GLU A 203 20.40 -0.83 4.22
N GLN A 204 19.94 -0.93 2.96
CA GLN A 204 18.93 -0.05 2.38
C GLN A 204 17.60 -0.15 3.13
N LEU A 205 17.19 -1.34 3.57
CA LEU A 205 15.97 -1.53 4.36
C LEU A 205 16.04 -0.78 5.70
N LEU A 206 17.21 -0.79 6.38
CA LEU A 206 17.40 0.01 7.59
C LEU A 206 17.38 1.52 7.28
N GLU A 207 18.03 1.94 6.21
CA GLU A 207 18.03 3.34 5.79
C GLU A 207 16.61 3.84 5.48
N ASN A 208 15.80 3.04 4.79
CA ASN A 208 14.39 3.31 4.54
C ASN A 208 13.62 3.53 5.85
N MET A 209 13.82 2.67 6.86
CA MET A 209 13.16 2.84 8.17
C MET A 209 13.55 4.14 8.87
N ILE A 210 14.83 4.49 8.84
CA ILE A 210 15.34 5.74 9.45
C ILE A 210 14.74 6.94 8.73
N ASN A 211 14.78 6.94 7.39
CA ASN A 211 14.25 8.01 6.56
C ASN A 211 12.74 8.19 6.75
N SER A 212 11.97 7.10 6.83
CA SER A 212 10.53 7.17 7.12
C SER A 212 10.28 7.80 8.50
N TYR A 213 11.06 7.44 9.51
CA TYR A 213 10.94 8.06 10.83
C TYR A 213 11.23 9.56 10.82
N GLU A 214 12.30 9.99 10.16
CA GLU A 214 12.62 11.41 10.01
C GLU A 214 11.52 12.18 9.27
N LYS A 215 10.95 11.58 8.21
CA LYS A 215 9.84 12.20 7.47
C LYS A 215 8.56 12.31 8.29
N MET A 216 8.22 11.30 9.07
CA MET A 216 7.05 11.34 9.96
C MET A 216 7.17 12.49 10.96
N ASP A 217 8.36 12.67 11.54
CA ASP A 217 8.68 13.77 12.48
C ASP A 217 8.57 15.14 11.79
N LEU A 218 9.14 15.28 10.58
CA LEU A 218 9.02 16.49 9.77
C LEU A 218 7.57 16.84 9.42
N PHE A 219 6.76 15.87 9.03
CA PHE A 219 5.35 16.10 8.72
C PHE A 219 4.54 16.48 9.94
N HIS A 220 4.91 15.96 11.12
CA HIS A 220 4.33 16.31 12.40
C HIS A 220 4.65 17.77 12.79
N ASP A 221 5.92 18.17 12.71
CA ASP A 221 6.38 19.50 13.12
C ASP A 221 5.78 20.65 12.27
N VAL A 222 5.43 20.37 11.02
CA VAL A 222 4.77 21.35 10.13
C VAL A 222 3.31 21.56 10.50
N ASP A 223 2.67 20.60 11.19
CA ASP A 223 1.23 20.54 11.42
C ASP A 223 0.91 20.59 12.93
N LEU A 224 1.53 21.56 13.64
CA LEU A 224 1.55 21.85 15.11
C LEU A 224 0.21 21.82 15.89
N LYS A 225 -0.86 21.26 15.36
CA LYS A 225 -2.12 20.96 16.03
C LYS A 225 -2.63 19.59 15.59
N PHE A 226 -1.98 18.51 16.01
CA PHE A 226 -2.68 17.23 16.08
C PHE A 226 -3.81 17.37 17.11
N GLN A 227 -5.06 17.25 16.64
CA GLN A 227 -6.26 17.14 17.49
C GLN A 227 -6.46 15.72 18.04
N ASP A 228 -5.49 14.81 17.83
CA ASP A 228 -5.61 13.39 18.14
C ASP A 228 -4.35 12.87 18.88
N GLU A 229 -4.35 13.07 20.19
CA GLU A 229 -3.29 12.64 21.12
C GLU A 229 -3.15 11.11 21.16
N GLU A 230 -4.25 10.38 20.90
CA GLU A 230 -4.28 8.91 20.83
C GLU A 230 -3.47 8.40 19.64
N LEU A 231 -3.59 9.04 18.48
CA LEU A 231 -2.78 8.71 17.31
C LEU A 231 -1.29 9.02 17.55
N TYR A 232 -0.96 10.13 18.21
CA TYR A 232 0.42 10.44 18.58
C TYR A 232 1.01 9.38 19.52
N GLU A 233 0.29 8.99 20.57
CA GLU A 233 0.74 7.91 21.46
C GLU A 233 0.83 6.55 20.74
N ALA A 234 -0.09 6.27 19.81
CA ALA A 234 -0.03 5.04 19.03
C ALA A 234 1.27 4.94 18.21
N ILE A 235 1.69 6.04 17.58
CA ILE A 235 2.84 6.13 16.68
C ILE A 235 4.16 6.35 17.44
N TYR A 236 4.21 7.37 18.30
CA TYR A 236 5.41 7.86 18.97
C TYR A 236 5.50 7.48 20.44
N GLY A 237 4.40 7.02 21.04
CA GLY A 237 4.36 6.55 22.42
C GLY A 237 5.40 5.47 22.67
N ALA A 238 5.95 5.45 23.88
CA ALA A 238 7.05 4.58 24.30
C ALA A 238 8.32 4.61 23.40
N LYS A 239 8.52 5.64 22.56
CA LYS A 239 9.62 5.72 21.59
C LYS A 239 9.67 4.50 20.65
N LYS A 240 8.50 3.95 20.29
CA LYS A 240 8.38 2.74 19.43
C LYS A 240 9.26 2.78 18.17
N PRO A 241 9.29 3.87 17.36
CA PRO A 241 10.11 3.87 16.14
C PRO A 241 11.61 3.70 16.43
N ASN A 242 12.12 4.38 17.46
CA ASN A 242 13.51 4.22 17.91
C ASN A 242 13.82 2.80 18.40
N HIS A 243 12.87 2.15 19.07
CA HIS A 243 13.02 0.76 19.48
C HIS A 243 13.14 -0.18 18.27
N LEU A 244 12.27 -0.02 17.26
CA LEU A 244 12.30 -0.83 16.04
C LEU A 244 13.58 -0.60 15.22
N ILE A 245 14.01 0.65 15.07
CA ILE A 245 15.28 0.99 14.40
C ILE A 245 16.47 0.37 15.15
N ASN A 246 16.50 0.45 16.47
CA ASN A 246 17.57 -0.13 17.28
C ASN A 246 17.58 -1.67 17.21
N PHE A 247 16.41 -2.29 17.16
CA PHE A 247 16.29 -3.73 16.91
C PHE A 247 16.90 -4.11 15.55
N ALA A 248 16.52 -3.41 14.46
CA ALA A 248 17.05 -3.66 13.13
C ALA A 248 18.58 -3.44 13.06
N LYS A 249 19.10 -2.36 13.67
CA LYS A 249 20.54 -2.12 13.83
C LYS A 249 21.24 -3.27 14.56
N GLY A 250 20.64 -3.74 15.66
CA GLY A 250 21.17 -4.86 16.43
C GLY A 250 21.27 -6.14 15.60
N ARG A 251 20.25 -6.43 14.79
CA ARG A 251 20.27 -7.57 13.85
C ARG A 251 21.37 -7.41 12.81
N LEU A 252 21.48 -6.24 12.16
CA LEU A 252 22.51 -5.99 11.13
C LEU A 252 23.94 -6.07 11.67
N ASN A 253 24.17 -5.60 12.91
CA ASN A 253 25.48 -5.72 13.54
C ASN A 253 25.95 -7.18 13.69
N ALA A 254 25.02 -8.14 13.74
CA ALA A 254 25.34 -9.57 13.81
C ALA A 254 25.88 -10.14 12.49
N CYS A 255 25.80 -9.40 11.37
CA CYS A 255 26.37 -9.82 10.10
C CYS A 255 27.89 -9.78 10.02
N GLY A 256 28.56 -9.17 11.03
CA GLY A 256 29.98 -8.87 10.93
C GLY A 256 30.23 -7.77 9.90
N ARG A 257 31.39 -7.10 10.02
CA ARG A 257 31.93 -6.28 8.94
C ARG A 257 32.76 -7.16 8.00
#